data_AF-A0A2D6QVQ3-F1
#
_entry.id   AF-A0A2D6QVQ3-F1
#
_cell.length_a   1.000
_cell.length_b   1.000
_cell.length_c   1.000
_cell.angle_alpha   90.00
_cell.angle_beta   90.00
_cell.angle_gamma   90.00
#
_symmetry.space_group_name_H-M   'P 1'
#
loop_
_entity.id
_entity.type
_entity.pdbx_description
1 polymer ?
#
loop_
_entity_poly.entity_id
_entity_poly.type
_entity_poly.pdbx_seq_one_letter_code
_entity_poly.pdbx_strand_id
1 'polypeptide(L)'
;MHVRIRERQRHFEKHGSPAFTCNLCGLTFDGNRRREYCDVCKVEHQRTKDRERSRRRRNAVTEVECVDCGNVVPGSRRRKRCEPCAARRAAELQRQRRAIRQNRPGPRSFACQRCGEVVEVPEGGKAGLRKWCDTCRRAIDIEERKARYDADPERHRKAATEYYRRDLETNRQRSRDAQARRRADPEKNQHDLRRKRARKFGISIEDVIAVEGLAGTPCPTCGATMTASRSRHLACIDHDHETGLVRGVLCSACNTALGMFDDDPDRLKAAAAYLESSG
;
A
#
# COMPACT_ATOMS: atom_id res chain seq x y z
N MET A 1 36.40 21.57 -62.84
CA MET A 1 35.73 20.25 -62.73
C MET A 1 34.39 20.46 -62.03
N HIS A 2 33.28 20.44 -62.77
CA HIS A 2 31.94 20.72 -62.26
C HIS A 2 31.19 19.41 -61.93
N VAL A 3 30.60 19.39 -60.74
CA VAL A 3 29.70 18.34 -60.24
C VAL A 3 28.43 18.31 -61.08
N ARG A 4 28.08 17.15 -61.66
CA ARG A 4 26.74 16.89 -62.21
C ARG A 4 26.09 15.75 -61.43
N ILE A 5 25.12 16.14 -60.61
CA ILE A 5 24.16 15.26 -59.93
C ILE A 5 23.29 14.63 -61.03
N ARG A 6 23.32 13.29 -61.17
CA ARG A 6 22.37 12.57 -62.02
C ARG A 6 21.08 12.32 -61.24
N GLU A 7 19.99 12.87 -61.76
CA GLU A 7 18.62 12.63 -61.36
C GLU A 7 18.30 11.12 -61.44
N ARG A 8 17.87 10.52 -60.33
CA ARG A 8 17.18 9.22 -60.36
C ARG A 8 15.67 9.48 -60.38
N GLN A 9 15.08 9.51 -61.56
CA GLN A 9 13.65 9.30 -61.73
C GLN A 9 13.31 7.89 -61.24
N ARG A 10 12.59 7.79 -60.11
CA ARG A 10 11.96 6.53 -59.69
C ARG A 10 10.56 6.49 -60.27
N HIS A 11 10.37 5.60 -61.23
CA HIS A 11 9.06 5.11 -61.64
C HIS A 11 8.29 4.65 -60.38
N PHE A 12 7.17 5.31 -60.06
CA PHE A 12 6.21 4.85 -59.08
C PHE A 12 5.03 4.25 -59.85
N GLU A 13 5.04 2.93 -60.03
CA GLU A 13 3.85 2.19 -60.45
C GLU A 13 2.78 2.30 -59.36
N LYS A 14 1.59 2.78 -59.73
CA LYS A 14 0.41 2.90 -58.87
C LYS A 14 -0.17 1.50 -58.62
N HIS A 15 0.37 0.78 -57.64
CA HIS A 15 -0.40 -0.28 -56.99
C HIS A 15 -1.33 0.37 -55.94
N GLY A 16 -2.64 0.24 -56.13
CA GLY A 16 -3.65 0.71 -55.18
C GLY A 16 -3.37 0.15 -53.78
N SER A 17 -3.36 1.00 -52.77
CA SER A 17 -3.15 0.57 -51.39
C SER A 17 -4.39 -0.18 -50.89
N PRO A 18 -4.25 -1.33 -50.21
CA PRO A 18 -5.40 -2.09 -49.71
C PRO A 18 -6.23 -1.27 -48.72
N ALA A 19 -7.55 -1.44 -48.75
CA ALA A 19 -8.47 -0.83 -47.80
C ALA A 19 -8.11 -1.23 -46.35
N PHE A 20 -8.19 -0.28 -45.42
CA PHE A 20 -7.76 -0.45 -44.02
C PHE A 20 -8.95 -0.36 -43.06
N THR A 21 -9.18 -1.39 -42.26
CA THR A 21 -10.20 -1.39 -41.19
C THR A 21 -9.60 -1.07 -39.83
N CYS A 22 -10.16 -0.09 -39.12
CA CYS A 22 -9.75 0.26 -37.77
C CYS A 22 -10.26 -0.78 -36.76
N ASN A 23 -9.36 -1.47 -36.05
CA ASN A 23 -9.73 -2.48 -35.06
C ASN A 23 -10.40 -1.93 -33.78
N LEU A 24 -10.49 -0.61 -33.61
CA LEU A 24 -11.13 0.03 -32.45
C LEU A 24 -12.58 0.41 -32.70
N CYS A 25 -12.89 0.95 -33.88
CA CYS A 25 -14.24 1.38 -34.25
C CYS A 25 -14.86 0.58 -35.41
N GLY A 26 -14.13 -0.36 -36.02
CA GLY A 26 -14.62 -1.22 -37.09
C GLY A 26 -14.77 -0.56 -38.47
N LEU A 27 -14.41 0.72 -38.63
CA LEU A 27 -14.57 1.45 -39.88
C LEU A 27 -13.46 1.14 -40.89
N THR A 28 -13.84 0.90 -42.15
CA THR A 28 -12.93 0.63 -43.28
C THR A 28 -12.72 1.89 -44.11
N PHE A 29 -11.46 2.22 -44.40
CA PHE A 29 -11.05 3.40 -45.16
C PHE A 29 -10.34 2.99 -46.45
N ASP A 30 -10.73 3.59 -47.58
CA ASP A 30 -10.09 3.34 -48.87
C ASP A 30 -8.74 4.06 -48.96
N GLY A 31 -7.70 3.26 -49.25
CA GLY A 31 -6.31 3.62 -49.06
C GLY A 31 -5.79 4.66 -50.04
N ASN A 32 -5.75 5.93 -49.64
CA ASN A 32 -4.82 6.89 -50.23
C ASN A 32 -4.35 7.95 -49.22
N ARG A 33 -3.38 7.58 -48.38
CA ARG A 33 -2.24 8.42 -47.94
C ARG A 33 -1.41 7.68 -46.89
N ARG A 34 -0.09 7.90 -46.92
CA ARG A 34 0.99 7.20 -46.20
C ARG A 34 0.97 7.29 -44.65
N ARG A 35 -0.19 7.55 -44.03
CA ARG A 35 -0.41 7.54 -42.58
C ARG A 35 -1.84 7.08 -42.31
N GLU A 36 -2.00 5.83 -41.88
CA GLU A 36 -3.28 5.25 -41.44
C GLU A 36 -3.68 5.87 -40.08
N TYR A 37 -4.24 7.09 -40.10
CA TYR A 37 -4.82 7.76 -38.95
C TYR A 37 -6.34 7.59 -38.98
N CYS A 38 -6.92 7.03 -37.92
CA CYS A 38 -8.37 6.95 -37.80
C CYS A 38 -8.91 8.30 -37.30
N ASP A 39 -9.62 9.06 -38.12
CA ASP A 39 -10.16 10.37 -37.70
C ASP A 39 -11.24 10.28 -36.62
N VAL A 40 -11.88 9.11 -36.48
CA VAL A 40 -12.90 8.84 -35.47
C VAL A 40 -12.26 8.51 -34.12
N CYS A 41 -11.24 7.64 -34.11
CA CYS A 41 -10.55 7.23 -32.88
C CYS A 41 -9.34 8.10 -32.54
N LYS A 42 -8.90 8.96 -33.45
CA LYS A 42 -7.69 9.78 -33.36
C LYS A 42 -6.39 8.98 -33.12
N VAL A 43 -6.28 7.75 -33.66
CA VAL A 43 -5.11 6.83 -33.47
C VAL A 43 -4.36 6.57 -34.78
N GLU A 44 -3.02 6.55 -34.74
CA GLU A 44 -2.13 6.28 -35.88
C GLU A 44 -1.66 4.80 -35.91
N HIS A 45 -2.09 4.02 -36.93
CA HIS A 45 -1.96 2.55 -36.96
C HIS A 45 -0.65 2.01 -37.54
N GLN A 46 0.01 2.72 -38.47
CA GLN A 46 1.29 2.32 -39.08
C GLN A 46 2.38 2.13 -38.02
N ARG A 47 2.44 3.02 -37.01
CA ARG A 47 3.40 2.94 -35.90
C ARG A 47 3.24 1.66 -35.08
N THR A 48 2.01 1.18 -34.92
CA THR A 48 1.70 -0.02 -34.14
C THR A 48 2.16 -1.27 -34.88
N LYS A 49 1.84 -1.39 -36.19
CA LYS A 49 2.31 -2.49 -37.06
C LYS A 49 3.84 -2.51 -37.16
N ASP A 50 4.49 -1.37 -37.30
CA ASP A 50 5.97 -1.29 -37.36
C ASP A 50 6.63 -1.62 -36.01
N ARG A 51 6.04 -1.18 -34.90
CA ARG A 51 6.48 -1.57 -33.54
C ARG A 51 6.33 -3.07 -33.32
N GLU A 52 5.24 -3.68 -33.78
CA GLU A 52 5.01 -5.12 -33.71
C GLU A 52 5.99 -5.88 -34.59
N ARG A 53 6.20 -5.47 -35.85
CA ARG A 53 7.16 -6.10 -36.75
C ARG A 53 8.58 -6.01 -36.20
N SER A 54 8.95 -4.86 -35.65
CA SER A 54 10.23 -4.66 -34.96
C SER A 54 10.32 -5.51 -33.68
N ARG A 55 9.24 -5.65 -32.91
CA ARG A 55 9.18 -6.53 -31.72
C ARG A 55 9.31 -8.00 -32.11
N ARG A 56 8.66 -8.45 -33.18
CA ARG A 56 8.77 -9.82 -33.73
C ARG A 56 10.20 -10.11 -34.19
N ARG A 57 10.83 -9.22 -34.97
CA ARG A 57 12.24 -9.36 -35.36
C ARG A 57 13.21 -9.35 -34.16
N ARG A 58 12.92 -8.56 -33.12
CA ARG A 58 13.73 -8.50 -31.88
C ARG A 58 13.62 -9.76 -31.02
N ASN A 59 12.47 -10.43 -31.05
CA ASN A 59 12.16 -11.58 -30.20
C ASN A 59 12.21 -12.92 -30.96
N ALA A 60 12.52 -12.90 -32.27
CA ALA A 60 12.73 -14.11 -33.04
C ALA A 60 13.86 -14.93 -32.39
N VAL A 61 13.57 -16.20 -32.13
CA VAL A 61 14.53 -17.13 -31.54
C VAL A 61 15.56 -17.45 -32.62
N THR A 62 16.80 -17.09 -32.37
CA THR A 62 17.98 -17.36 -33.20
C THR A 62 19.03 -18.05 -32.35
N GLU A 63 19.89 -18.85 -32.96
CA GLU A 63 21.08 -19.37 -32.28
C GLU A 63 22.04 -18.22 -31.98
N VAL A 64 22.41 -18.07 -30.70
CA VAL A 64 23.32 -17.03 -30.23
C VAL A 64 24.35 -17.66 -29.29
N GLU A 65 25.59 -17.21 -29.44
CA GLU A 65 26.70 -17.62 -28.58
C GLU A 65 26.64 -16.89 -27.23
N CYS A 66 26.79 -17.65 -26.14
CA CYS A 66 26.83 -17.11 -24.79
C CYS A 66 28.16 -16.37 -24.51
N VAL A 67 28.11 -15.09 -24.15
CA VAL A 67 29.32 -14.27 -23.87
C VAL A 67 30.13 -14.71 -22.65
N ASP A 68 29.59 -15.57 -21.79
CA ASP A 68 30.29 -16.06 -20.60
C ASP A 68 30.88 -17.45 -20.76
N CYS A 69 30.28 -18.31 -21.60
CA CYS A 69 30.65 -19.72 -21.68
C CYS A 69 30.81 -20.26 -23.10
N GLY A 70 30.62 -19.44 -24.14
CA GLY A 70 30.79 -19.83 -25.55
C GLY A 70 29.74 -20.78 -26.12
N ASN A 71 28.85 -21.34 -25.29
CA ASN A 71 27.83 -22.27 -25.78
C ASN A 71 26.82 -21.57 -26.69
N VAL A 72 26.52 -22.19 -27.83
CA VAL A 72 25.44 -21.78 -28.73
C VAL A 72 24.10 -22.24 -28.15
N VAL A 73 23.20 -21.28 -27.90
CA VAL A 73 21.89 -21.55 -27.32
C VAL A 73 20.77 -20.86 -28.10
N PRO A 74 19.54 -21.40 -28.09
CA PRO A 74 18.37 -20.70 -28.61
C PRO A 74 18.15 -19.41 -27.81
N GLY A 75 18.23 -18.26 -28.46
CA GLY A 75 18.14 -16.96 -27.80
C GLY A 75 17.68 -15.84 -28.72
N SER A 76 17.87 -14.60 -28.29
CA SER A 76 17.55 -13.43 -29.12
C SER A 76 18.79 -12.54 -29.16
N ARG A 77 18.90 -11.66 -30.17
CA ARG A 77 20.02 -10.69 -30.27
C ARG A 77 20.24 -9.83 -29.01
N ARG A 78 19.26 -9.73 -28.09
CA ARG A 78 19.39 -9.04 -26.79
C ARG A 78 19.87 -9.92 -25.64
N ARG A 79 19.58 -11.22 -25.66
CA ARG A 79 19.99 -12.16 -24.61
C ARG A 79 21.26 -12.88 -25.06
N LYS A 80 22.41 -12.26 -24.80
CA LYS A 80 23.73 -12.81 -25.14
C LYS A 80 24.26 -13.84 -24.12
N ARG A 81 23.44 -14.32 -23.18
CA ARG A 81 23.83 -15.25 -22.11
C ARG A 81 22.83 -16.39 -22.06
N CYS A 82 23.31 -17.62 -21.92
CA CYS A 82 22.46 -18.75 -21.63
C CYS A 82 21.78 -18.60 -20.26
N GLU A 83 20.66 -19.29 -20.05
CA GLU A 83 19.88 -19.19 -18.81
C GLU A 83 20.70 -19.44 -17.53
N PRO A 84 21.59 -20.45 -17.46
CA PRO A 84 22.47 -20.63 -16.31
C PRO A 84 23.41 -19.44 -16.06
N CYS A 85 24.06 -18.90 -17.11
CA CYS A 85 24.97 -17.76 -16.99
C CYS A 85 24.24 -16.47 -16.59
N ALA A 86 23.04 -16.25 -17.14
CA ALA A 86 22.19 -15.13 -16.79
C ALA A 86 21.74 -15.20 -15.31
N ALA A 87 21.36 -16.40 -14.85
CA ALA A 87 20.96 -16.63 -13.46
C ALA A 87 22.12 -16.37 -12.48
N ARG A 88 23.33 -16.87 -12.77
CA ARG A 88 24.53 -16.61 -11.95
C ARG A 88 24.83 -15.12 -11.81
N ARG A 89 24.82 -14.38 -12.92
CA ARG A 89 25.10 -12.94 -12.91
C ARG A 89 23.99 -12.14 -12.23
N ALA A 90 22.73 -12.55 -12.38
CA ALA A 90 21.62 -11.93 -11.65
C ALA A 90 21.77 -12.11 -10.13
N ALA A 91 22.16 -13.30 -9.67
CA ALA A 91 22.45 -13.57 -8.26
C ALA A 91 23.62 -12.73 -7.74
N GLU A 92 24.69 -12.58 -8.53
CA GLU A 92 25.83 -11.74 -8.19
C GLU A 92 25.46 -10.25 -8.07
N LEU A 93 24.72 -9.71 -9.05
CA LEU A 93 24.21 -8.34 -9.00
C LEU A 93 23.28 -8.10 -7.80
N GLN A 94 22.47 -9.09 -7.43
CA GLN A 94 21.65 -9.01 -6.23
C GLN A 94 22.49 -8.99 -4.95
N ARG A 95 23.55 -9.82 -4.85
CA ARG A 95 24.50 -9.79 -3.73
C ARG A 95 25.19 -8.44 -3.61
N GLN A 96 25.70 -7.89 -4.72
CA GLN A 96 26.32 -6.56 -4.77
C GLN A 96 25.34 -5.45 -4.32
N ARG A 97 24.10 -5.47 -4.82
CA ARG A 97 23.06 -4.51 -4.39
C ARG A 97 22.69 -4.63 -2.92
N ARG A 98 22.66 -5.84 -2.35
CA ARG A 98 22.42 -6.07 -0.92
C ARG A 98 23.58 -5.50 -0.09
N ALA A 99 24.82 -5.77 -0.48
CA ALA A 99 26.00 -5.21 0.18
C ALA A 99 26.00 -3.68 0.19
N ILE A 100 25.68 -3.04 -0.94
CA ILE A 100 25.57 -1.57 -1.04
C ILE A 100 24.44 -1.02 -0.13
N ARG A 101 23.31 -1.72 -0.03
CA ARG A 101 22.19 -1.29 0.83
C ARG A 101 22.49 -1.48 2.32
N GLN A 102 23.30 -2.47 2.68
CA GLN A 102 23.69 -2.75 4.06
C GLN A 102 24.83 -1.83 4.53
N ASN A 103 25.70 -1.37 3.61
CA ASN A 103 26.86 -0.52 3.90
C ASN A 103 26.70 0.94 3.49
N ARG A 104 25.48 1.49 3.39
CA ARG A 104 25.30 2.93 3.18
C ARG A 104 25.14 3.60 4.55
N PRO A 105 26.19 4.21 5.14
CA PRO A 105 26.07 4.88 6.43
C PRO A 105 25.19 6.12 6.24
N GLY A 106 23.91 6.01 6.61
CA GLY A 106 23.12 7.18 6.98
C GLY A 106 23.57 7.69 8.36
N PRO A 107 23.28 8.95 8.71
CA PRO A 107 23.55 9.44 10.05
C PRO A 107 22.83 8.55 11.08
N ARG A 108 23.52 8.22 12.17
CA ARG A 108 22.99 7.35 13.25
C ARG A 108 21.87 8.01 14.06
N SER A 109 21.68 9.31 13.86
CA SER A 109 20.55 10.07 14.36
C SER A 109 20.03 11.06 13.31
N PHE A 110 18.77 11.47 13.44
CA PHE A 110 18.20 12.54 12.61
C PHE A 110 17.17 13.35 13.40
N ALA A 111 17.07 14.65 13.10
CA ALA A 111 16.00 15.49 13.61
C ALA A 111 14.73 15.30 12.77
N CYS A 112 13.60 15.01 13.43
CA CYS A 112 12.30 14.91 12.78
C CYS A 112 11.88 16.26 12.19
N GLN A 113 11.53 16.30 10.91
CA GLN A 113 11.10 17.55 10.25
C GLN A 113 9.75 18.10 10.76
N ARG A 114 8.97 17.32 11.53
CA ARG A 114 7.64 17.72 12.05
C ARG A 114 7.72 18.21 13.49
N CYS A 115 8.31 17.42 14.36
CA CYS A 115 8.36 17.70 15.80
C CYS A 115 9.74 18.15 16.30
N GLY A 116 10.78 18.11 15.46
CA GLY A 116 12.15 18.47 15.83
C GLY A 116 12.89 17.41 16.65
N GLU A 117 12.21 16.36 17.11
CA GLU A 117 12.79 15.31 17.95
C GLU A 117 13.95 14.59 17.27
N VAL A 118 15.05 14.40 18.01
CA VAL A 118 16.24 13.67 17.55
C VAL A 118 15.99 12.17 17.76
N VAL A 119 15.95 11.42 16.66
CA VAL A 119 15.70 9.98 16.68
C VAL A 119 17.00 9.24 16.46
N GLU A 120 17.42 8.46 17.46
CA GLU A 120 18.55 7.54 17.38
C GLU A 120 18.15 6.26 16.63
N VAL A 121 18.98 5.81 15.71
CA VAL A 121 18.77 4.56 14.95
C VAL A 121 19.51 3.42 15.66
N PRO A 122 18.81 2.38 16.15
CA PRO A 122 19.44 1.28 16.87
C PRO A 122 20.39 0.46 16.00
N GLU A 123 21.35 -0.22 16.63
CA GLU A 123 22.35 -1.05 15.94
C GLU A 123 21.70 -2.15 15.10
N GLY A 124 22.14 -2.30 13.84
CA GLY A 124 21.50 -3.20 12.86
C GLY A 124 20.18 -2.67 12.26
N GLY A 125 19.68 -1.53 12.75
CA GLY A 125 18.60 -0.77 12.12
C GLY A 125 19.00 -0.27 10.74
N LYS A 126 18.03 -0.08 9.85
CA LYS A 126 18.29 0.52 8.52
C LYS A 126 18.61 2.01 8.70
N ALA A 127 19.89 2.33 8.88
CA ALA A 127 20.38 3.70 8.79
C ALA A 127 20.02 4.27 7.41
N GLY A 128 19.33 5.41 7.39
CA GLY A 128 18.82 5.98 6.16
C GLY A 128 18.38 7.43 6.32
N LEU A 129 18.04 8.06 5.19
CA LEU A 129 17.53 9.43 5.08
C LEU A 129 16.07 9.52 5.57
N ARG A 130 15.77 9.00 6.76
CA ARG A 130 14.47 9.21 7.39
C ARG A 130 14.30 10.71 7.65
N LYS A 131 13.11 11.22 7.36
CA LYS A 131 12.74 12.62 7.54
C LYS A 131 11.81 12.85 8.74
N TRP A 132 11.20 11.78 9.26
CA TRP A 132 10.15 11.85 10.28
C TRP A 132 10.32 10.71 11.29
N CYS A 133 10.02 10.97 12.57
CA CYS A 133 9.97 9.95 13.62
C CYS A 133 8.78 8.98 13.40
N ASP A 134 8.74 7.85 14.10
CA ASP A 134 7.68 6.85 13.93
C ASP A 134 6.29 7.41 14.26
N THR A 135 6.20 8.26 15.28
CA THR A 135 4.96 8.92 15.69
C THR A 135 4.48 9.91 14.62
N CYS A 136 5.33 10.86 14.23
CA CYS A 136 4.99 11.87 13.22
C CYS A 136 4.73 11.25 11.84
N ARG A 137 5.50 10.22 11.47
CA ARG A 137 5.29 9.51 10.21
C ARG A 137 3.89 8.89 10.17
N ARG A 138 3.47 8.25 11.26
CA ARG A 138 2.14 7.67 11.38
C ARG A 138 1.05 8.72 11.28
N ALA A 139 1.23 9.88 11.89
CA ALA A 139 0.30 11.01 11.80
C ALA A 139 0.16 11.50 10.35
N ILE A 140 1.27 11.75 9.65
CA ILE A 140 1.26 12.15 8.23
C ILE A 140 0.57 11.08 7.37
N ASP A 141 0.92 9.81 7.56
CA ASP A 141 0.30 8.72 6.79
C ASP A 141 -1.22 8.62 7.06
N ILE A 142 -1.68 8.98 8.27
CA ILE A 142 -3.11 9.10 8.60
C ILE A 142 -3.74 10.29 7.85
N GLU A 143 -3.14 11.48 7.90
CA GLU A 143 -3.59 12.69 7.23
C GLU A 143 -3.71 12.48 5.71
N GLU A 144 -2.66 11.96 5.06
CA GLU A 144 -2.66 11.68 3.62
C GLU A 144 -3.69 10.62 3.21
N ARG A 145 -3.90 9.61 4.06
CA ARG A 145 -4.93 8.60 3.83
C ARG A 145 -6.33 9.18 4.00
N LYS A 146 -6.54 10.03 5.01
CA LYS A 146 -7.79 10.75 5.23
C LYS A 146 -8.10 11.65 4.02
N ALA A 147 -7.13 12.46 3.58
CA ALA A 147 -7.27 13.31 2.41
C ALA A 147 -7.61 12.52 1.13
N ARG A 148 -6.97 11.35 0.91
CA ARG A 148 -7.33 10.47 -0.22
C ARG A 148 -8.74 9.91 -0.14
N TYR A 149 -9.20 9.56 1.07
CA TYR A 149 -10.56 9.07 1.29
C TYR A 149 -11.59 10.18 1.06
N ASP A 150 -11.32 11.37 1.59
CA ASP A 150 -12.20 12.53 1.50
C ASP A 150 -12.27 13.09 0.06
N ALA A 151 -11.23 12.91 -0.75
CA ALA A 151 -11.21 13.34 -2.15
C ALA A 151 -12.19 12.59 -3.05
N ASP A 152 -12.51 11.32 -2.75
CA ASP A 152 -13.50 10.53 -3.50
C ASP A 152 -14.15 9.45 -2.61
N PRO A 153 -15.09 9.83 -1.74
CA PRO A 153 -15.75 8.88 -0.83
C PRO A 153 -16.60 7.85 -1.59
N GLU A 154 -17.10 8.20 -2.77
CA GLU A 154 -17.99 7.33 -3.56
C GLU A 154 -17.23 6.15 -4.15
N ARG A 155 -16.04 6.36 -4.71
CA ARG A 155 -15.16 5.28 -5.16
C ARG A 155 -14.86 4.30 -4.04
N HIS A 156 -14.59 4.79 -2.83
CA HIS A 156 -14.32 3.93 -1.68
C HIS A 156 -15.56 3.11 -1.27
N ARG A 157 -16.75 3.72 -1.25
CA ARG A 157 -18.02 3.01 -0.97
C ARG A 157 -18.34 1.94 -2.02
N LYS A 158 -18.16 2.26 -3.30
CA LYS A 158 -18.40 1.32 -4.41
C LYS A 158 -17.42 0.15 -4.36
N ALA A 159 -16.13 0.41 -4.18
CA ALA A 159 -15.12 -0.63 -4.04
C ALA A 159 -15.38 -1.55 -2.83
N ALA A 160 -15.81 -1.01 -1.70
CA ALA A 160 -16.18 -1.81 -0.52
C ALA A 160 -17.39 -2.70 -0.79
N THR A 161 -18.39 -2.18 -1.49
CA THR A 161 -19.61 -2.92 -1.86
C THR A 161 -19.30 -4.04 -2.86
N GLU A 162 -18.52 -3.76 -3.91
CA GLU A 162 -18.08 -4.74 -4.89
C GLU A 162 -17.21 -5.83 -4.25
N TYR A 163 -16.28 -5.45 -3.37
CA TYR A 163 -15.46 -6.40 -2.61
C TYR A 163 -16.32 -7.36 -1.78
N TYR A 164 -17.33 -6.84 -1.07
CA TYR A 164 -18.21 -7.65 -0.23
C TYR A 164 -19.11 -8.57 -1.05
N ARG A 165 -19.67 -8.09 -2.18
CA ARG A 165 -20.53 -8.87 -3.07
C ARG A 165 -19.78 -9.97 -3.83
N ARG A 166 -18.57 -9.67 -4.30
CA ARG A 166 -17.77 -10.60 -5.13
C ARG A 166 -17.43 -11.90 -4.41
N ASP A 167 -17.26 -11.85 -3.09
CA ASP A 167 -16.66 -12.96 -2.33
C ASP A 167 -17.44 -13.26 -1.04
N LEU A 168 -18.77 -13.10 -1.08
CA LEU A 168 -19.64 -13.25 0.10
C LEU A 168 -19.49 -14.62 0.75
N GLU A 169 -19.47 -15.71 -0.04
CA GLU A 169 -19.38 -17.06 0.49
C GLU A 169 -18.00 -17.36 1.06
N THR A 170 -16.92 -16.96 0.38
CA THR A 170 -15.56 -17.07 0.93
C THR A 170 -15.40 -16.25 2.21
N ASN A 171 -16.00 -15.05 2.28
CA ASN A 171 -15.97 -14.22 3.48
C ASN A 171 -16.73 -14.89 4.64
N ARG A 172 -17.90 -15.49 4.36
CA ARG A 172 -18.64 -16.31 5.34
C ARG A 172 -17.82 -17.50 5.81
N GLN A 173 -17.21 -18.23 4.89
CA GLN A 173 -16.38 -19.38 5.23
C GLN A 173 -15.16 -18.98 6.06
N ARG A 174 -14.44 -17.90 5.67
CA ARG A 174 -13.35 -17.34 6.47
C ARG A 174 -13.80 -16.95 7.87
N SER A 175 -14.99 -16.39 8.02
CA SER A 175 -15.56 -16.05 9.33
C SER A 175 -15.84 -17.31 10.17
N ARG A 176 -16.43 -18.35 9.57
CA ARG A 176 -16.65 -19.66 10.23
C ARG A 176 -15.33 -20.29 10.66
N ASP A 177 -14.34 -20.34 9.78
CA ASP A 177 -13.02 -20.91 10.06
C ASP A 177 -12.29 -20.13 11.16
N ALA A 178 -12.39 -18.80 11.14
CA ALA A 178 -11.81 -17.95 12.19
C ALA A 178 -12.49 -18.20 13.53
N GLN A 179 -13.82 -18.37 13.55
CA GLN A 179 -14.55 -18.69 14.77
C GLN A 179 -14.21 -20.09 15.29
N ALA A 180 -14.11 -21.09 14.41
CA ALA A 180 -13.68 -22.44 14.75
C ALA A 180 -12.26 -22.43 15.36
N ARG A 181 -11.31 -21.72 14.74
CA ARG A 181 -9.94 -21.56 15.27
C ARG A 181 -9.90 -20.90 16.64
N ARG A 182 -10.72 -19.87 16.89
CA ARG A 182 -10.80 -19.21 18.21
C ARG A 182 -11.39 -20.12 19.29
N ARG A 183 -12.29 -21.03 18.91
CA ARG A 183 -12.92 -21.99 19.84
C ARG A 183 -12.01 -23.17 20.15
N ALA A 184 -11.19 -23.59 19.18
CA ALA A 184 -10.29 -24.73 19.33
C ALA A 184 -9.18 -24.50 20.36
N ASP A 185 -8.73 -23.25 20.53
CA ASP A 185 -7.66 -22.88 21.45
C ASP A 185 -7.96 -21.52 22.13
N PRO A 186 -8.72 -21.52 23.23
CA PRO A 186 -9.11 -20.31 23.95
C PRO A 186 -7.92 -19.55 24.56
N GLU A 187 -6.92 -20.27 25.08
CA GLU A 187 -5.75 -19.69 25.75
C GLU A 187 -4.89 -18.91 24.76
N LYS A 188 -4.58 -19.50 23.60
CA LYS A 188 -3.86 -18.80 22.54
C LYS A 188 -4.64 -17.60 22.04
N ASN A 189 -5.96 -17.70 21.90
CA ASN A 189 -6.78 -16.57 21.50
C ASN A 189 -6.71 -15.43 22.53
N GLN A 190 -6.75 -15.73 23.82
CA GLN A 190 -6.58 -14.72 24.88
C GLN A 190 -5.20 -14.07 24.83
N HIS A 191 -4.14 -14.86 24.69
CA HIS A 191 -2.78 -14.36 24.53
C HIS A 191 -2.63 -13.45 23.30
N ASP A 192 -3.18 -13.86 22.15
CA ASP A 192 -3.16 -13.04 20.92
C ASP A 192 -3.96 -11.73 21.07
N LEU A 193 -5.06 -11.75 21.81
CA LEU A 193 -5.83 -10.53 22.13
C LEU A 193 -5.04 -9.58 23.02
N ARG A 194 -4.38 -10.09 24.07
CA ARG A 194 -3.50 -9.30 24.94
C ARG A 194 -2.35 -8.68 24.16
N ARG A 195 -1.68 -9.45 23.30
CA ARG A 195 -0.59 -8.96 22.43
C ARG A 195 -1.07 -7.87 21.47
N LYS A 196 -2.29 -8.00 20.92
CA LYS A 196 -2.89 -6.96 20.07
C LYS A 196 -3.19 -5.68 20.86
N ARG A 197 -3.71 -5.79 22.08
CA ARG A 197 -3.96 -4.64 22.98
C ARG A 197 -2.67 -3.94 23.35
N ALA A 198 -1.65 -4.68 23.81
CA ALA A 198 -0.33 -4.16 24.15
C ALA A 198 0.25 -3.30 23.00
N ARG A 199 0.23 -3.83 21.77
CA ARG A 199 0.69 -3.11 20.57
C ARG A 199 -0.17 -1.89 20.22
N LYS A 200 -1.48 -1.95 20.47
CA LYS A 200 -2.40 -0.84 20.15
C LYS A 200 -2.10 0.37 21.03
N PHE A 201 -1.89 0.12 22.33
CA PHE A 201 -1.74 1.16 23.35
C PHE A 201 -0.29 1.45 23.73
N GLY A 202 0.68 0.72 23.18
CA GLY A 202 2.10 0.94 23.48
C GLY A 202 2.51 0.52 24.90
N ILE A 203 1.80 -0.43 25.51
CA ILE A 203 2.06 -0.93 26.88
C ILE A 203 2.54 -2.39 26.86
N SER A 204 3.04 -2.87 27.99
CA SER A 204 3.48 -4.27 28.13
C SER A 204 2.30 -5.25 28.17
N ILE A 205 2.56 -6.55 28.03
CA ILE A 205 1.51 -7.57 28.16
C ILE A 205 1.06 -7.66 29.64
N GLU A 206 2.01 -7.47 30.54
CA GLU A 206 1.84 -7.43 31.99
C GLU A 206 0.91 -6.29 32.39
N ASP A 207 1.05 -5.11 31.78
CA ASP A 207 0.13 -3.98 31.98
C ASP A 207 -1.28 -4.31 31.50
N VAL A 208 -1.42 -5.00 30.36
CA VAL A 208 -2.75 -5.44 29.89
C VAL A 208 -3.39 -6.42 30.87
N ILE A 209 -2.59 -7.33 31.44
CA ILE A 209 -3.06 -8.28 32.47
C ILE A 209 -3.47 -7.53 33.74
N ALA A 210 -2.69 -6.54 34.16
CA ALA A 210 -3.01 -5.70 35.31
C ALA A 210 -4.34 -4.95 35.11
N VAL A 211 -4.59 -4.41 33.91
CA VAL A 211 -5.86 -3.78 33.55
C VAL A 211 -7.03 -4.77 33.64
N GLU A 212 -6.84 -6.00 33.15
CA GLU A 212 -7.86 -7.06 33.29
C GLU A 212 -8.12 -7.40 34.77
N GLY A 213 -7.08 -7.33 35.61
CA GLY A 213 -7.15 -7.52 37.06
C GLY A 213 -7.86 -6.40 37.83
N LEU A 214 -8.13 -5.24 37.21
CA LEU A 214 -8.92 -4.17 37.83
C LEU A 214 -10.43 -4.46 37.85
N ALA A 215 -10.88 -5.57 37.25
CA ALA A 215 -12.24 -6.03 37.45
C ALA A 215 -12.53 -6.25 38.95
N GLY A 216 -13.68 -5.77 39.42
CA GLY A 216 -14.04 -5.76 40.83
C GLY A 216 -13.65 -4.47 41.58
N THR A 217 -12.87 -3.58 40.96
CA THR A 217 -12.53 -2.26 41.54
C THR A 217 -13.48 -1.16 41.05
N PRO A 218 -13.71 -0.07 41.80
CA PRO A 218 -14.59 1.02 41.38
C PRO A 218 -13.98 1.83 40.22
N CYS A 219 -14.83 2.26 39.30
CA CYS A 219 -14.46 3.19 38.23
C CYS A 219 -14.04 4.54 38.82
N PRO A 220 -12.89 5.11 38.44
CA PRO A 220 -12.44 6.41 38.96
C PRO A 220 -13.40 7.58 38.69
N THR A 221 -14.22 7.50 37.64
CA THR A 221 -15.14 8.59 37.25
C THR A 221 -16.54 8.43 37.88
N CYS A 222 -17.16 7.27 37.76
CA CYS A 222 -18.55 7.08 38.19
C CYS A 222 -18.72 6.24 39.47
N GLY A 223 -17.62 5.71 40.03
CA GLY A 223 -17.64 4.86 41.22
C GLY A 223 -18.20 3.45 41.01
N ALA A 224 -18.84 3.15 39.88
CA ALA A 224 -19.41 1.83 39.61
C ALA A 224 -18.33 0.75 39.50
N THR A 225 -18.59 -0.44 40.06
CA THR A 225 -17.67 -1.59 40.01
C THR A 225 -17.40 -2.03 38.58
N MET A 226 -16.13 -2.05 38.19
CA MET A 226 -15.70 -2.47 36.86
C MET A 226 -15.80 -3.99 36.71
N THR A 227 -16.06 -4.44 35.48
CA THR A 227 -16.23 -5.87 35.15
C THR A 227 -15.18 -6.36 34.16
N ALA A 228 -14.82 -7.64 34.21
CA ALA A 228 -13.99 -8.30 33.20
C ALA A 228 -14.79 -8.71 31.94
N SER A 229 -16.10 -8.90 32.10
CA SER A 229 -17.03 -9.33 31.04
C SER A 229 -17.65 -8.14 30.31
N ARG A 230 -18.16 -8.39 29.09
CA ARG A 230 -18.86 -7.37 28.29
C ARG A 230 -20.05 -6.81 29.05
N SER A 231 -19.93 -5.55 29.45
CA SER A 231 -20.99 -4.76 30.07
C SER A 231 -20.68 -3.26 29.86
N ARG A 232 -21.59 -2.38 30.30
CA ARG A 232 -21.34 -0.93 30.38
C ARG A 232 -20.26 -0.53 31.40
N HIS A 233 -19.89 -1.46 32.28
CA HIS A 233 -18.85 -1.26 33.29
C HIS A 233 -17.58 -2.07 32.99
N LEU A 234 -17.42 -2.59 31.77
CA LEU A 234 -16.20 -3.29 31.35
C LEU A 234 -14.97 -2.39 31.56
N ALA A 235 -13.93 -2.89 32.24
CA ALA A 235 -12.67 -2.17 32.38
C ALA A 235 -12.02 -1.91 31.01
N CYS A 236 -11.69 -0.65 30.73
CA CYS A 236 -11.15 -0.19 29.46
C CYS A 236 -9.96 0.74 29.68
N ILE A 237 -8.94 0.57 28.84
CA ILE A 237 -7.78 1.46 28.80
C ILE A 237 -8.24 2.78 28.17
N ASP A 238 -8.14 3.84 28.95
CA ASP A 238 -8.36 5.21 28.50
C ASP A 238 -7.05 5.78 27.95
N HIS A 239 -7.14 6.43 26.80
CA HIS A 239 -5.98 6.98 26.10
C HIS A 239 -6.39 8.25 25.38
N ASP A 240 -5.47 9.20 25.34
CA ASP A 240 -5.64 10.43 24.62
C ASP A 240 -5.63 10.17 23.10
N HIS A 241 -6.65 10.68 22.40
CA HIS A 241 -6.85 10.39 20.98
C HIS A 241 -5.88 11.15 20.05
N GLU A 242 -5.21 12.20 20.53
CA GLU A 242 -4.23 12.97 19.77
C GLU A 242 -2.81 12.41 19.89
N THR A 243 -2.38 12.15 21.12
CA THR A 243 -1.03 11.70 21.48
C THR A 243 -0.90 10.19 21.53
N GLY A 244 -2.01 9.47 21.76
CA GLY A 244 -2.02 8.03 21.97
C GLY A 244 -1.50 7.58 23.34
N LEU A 245 -1.21 8.53 24.24
CA LEU A 245 -0.73 8.24 25.59
C LEU A 245 -1.87 7.69 26.46
N VAL A 246 -1.57 6.66 27.25
CA VAL A 246 -2.52 6.08 28.21
C VAL A 246 -2.71 7.05 29.38
N ARG A 247 -3.96 7.41 29.66
CA ARG A 247 -4.35 8.27 30.80
C ARG A 247 -4.66 7.43 32.04
N GLY A 248 -5.24 6.24 31.85
CA GLY A 248 -5.61 5.36 32.95
C GLY A 248 -6.58 4.26 32.52
N VAL A 249 -7.40 3.80 33.48
CA VAL A 249 -8.43 2.77 33.25
C VAL A 249 -9.77 3.30 33.73
N LEU A 250 -10.76 3.25 32.85
CA LEU A 250 -12.14 3.65 33.13
C LEU A 250 -13.10 2.52 32.75
N CYS A 251 -14.32 2.58 33.27
CA CYS A 251 -15.38 1.71 32.79
C CYS A 251 -15.82 2.12 31.37
N SER A 252 -16.29 1.17 30.57
CA SER A 252 -16.61 1.40 29.15
C SER A 252 -17.63 2.52 28.92
N ALA A 253 -18.60 2.70 29.81
CA ALA A 253 -19.56 3.80 29.75
C ALA A 253 -18.88 5.17 29.93
N CYS A 254 -18.05 5.34 30.97
CA CYS A 254 -17.32 6.58 31.21
C CYS A 254 -16.34 6.88 30.07
N ASN A 255 -15.59 5.87 29.63
CA ASN A 255 -14.66 6.01 28.51
C ASN A 255 -15.38 6.45 27.23
N THR A 256 -16.57 5.91 26.97
CA THR A 256 -17.38 6.31 25.81
C THR A 256 -17.93 7.72 25.98
N ALA A 257 -18.38 8.08 27.18
CA ALA A 257 -18.89 9.41 27.48
C ALA A 257 -17.81 10.48 27.24
N LEU A 258 -16.57 10.27 27.70
CA LEU A 258 -15.46 11.19 27.42
C LEU A 258 -15.25 11.39 25.91
N GLY A 259 -15.23 10.30 25.15
CA GLY A 259 -15.11 10.37 23.68
C GLY A 259 -16.28 11.06 22.99
N MET A 260 -17.50 11.01 23.54
CA MET A 260 -18.67 11.73 23.00
C MET A 260 -18.56 13.26 23.14
N PHE A 261 -17.73 13.73 24.08
CA PHE A 261 -17.38 15.14 24.25
C PHE A 261 -16.03 15.48 23.59
N ASP A 262 -15.51 14.61 22.71
CA ASP A 262 -14.21 14.75 22.06
C ASP A 262 -13.05 14.96 23.05
N ASP A 263 -13.16 14.37 24.25
CA ASP A 263 -12.19 14.54 25.34
C ASP A 263 -11.97 16.00 25.78
N ASP A 264 -12.89 16.92 25.44
CA ASP A 264 -12.79 18.36 25.70
C ASP A 264 -13.35 18.71 27.10
N PRO A 265 -12.50 19.19 28.03
CA PRO A 265 -12.93 19.58 29.38
C PRO A 265 -13.98 20.69 29.40
N ASP A 266 -13.95 21.62 28.46
CA ASP A 266 -14.86 22.77 28.45
C ASP A 266 -16.26 22.35 27.98
N ARG A 267 -16.35 21.39 27.05
CA ARG A 267 -17.63 20.77 26.67
C ARG A 267 -18.23 19.95 27.81
N LEU A 268 -17.40 19.24 28.57
CA LEU A 268 -17.84 18.51 29.76
C LEU A 268 -18.39 19.45 30.85
N LYS A 269 -17.71 20.58 31.12
CA LYS A 269 -18.20 21.60 32.05
C LYS A 269 -19.51 22.22 31.57
N ALA A 270 -19.64 22.52 30.27
CA ALA A 270 -20.87 23.04 29.71
C ALA A 270 -22.05 22.05 29.85
N ALA A 271 -21.79 20.75 29.67
CA ALA A 271 -22.79 19.70 29.89
C ALA A 271 -23.23 19.61 31.36
N ALA A 272 -22.28 19.73 32.30
CA ALA A 272 -22.58 19.78 33.73
C ALA A 272 -23.42 21.03 34.09
N ALA A 273 -23.02 22.21 33.62
CA ALA A 273 -23.75 23.46 33.85
C ALA A 273 -25.17 23.42 33.27
N TYR A 274 -25.35 22.81 32.10
CA TYR A 274 -26.68 22.59 31.53
C TYR A 274 -27.57 21.76 32.46
N LEU A 275 -27.07 20.63 32.98
CA LEU A 275 -27.81 19.78 33.92
C LEU A 275 -28.15 20.52 35.22
N GLU A 276 -27.23 21.29 35.77
CA GLU A 276 -27.45 22.08 36.99
C GLU A 276 -28.50 23.18 36.78
N SER A 277 -28.56 23.77 35.59
CA SER A 277 -29.54 24.82 35.25
C SER A 277 -30.91 24.28 34.82
N SER A 278 -31.03 22.99 34.53
CA SER A 278 -32.24 22.34 34.00
C SER A 278 -32.84 21.27 34.92
N GLY A 279 -32.24 21.07 36.11
CA GLY A 279 -32.67 20.14 37.15
C GLY A 279 -33.67 20.73 38.12
#